data_AF-A0A1F7NLN6-F1
#
_entry.id   AF-A0A1F7NLN6-F1
#
_cell.length_a   1.000
_cell.length_b   1.000
_cell.length_c   1.000
_cell.angle_alpha   90.00
_cell.angle_beta   90.00
_cell.angle_gamma   90.00
#
_symmetry.space_group_name_H-M   'P 1'
#
loop_
_entity.id
_entity.type
_entity.pdbx_description
1 polymer ?
#
loop_
_entity_poly.entity_id
_entity_poly.type
_entity_poly.pdbx_seq_one_letter_code
_entity_poly.pdbx_strand_id
1 'polypeptide(L)' 'MLILSVPEGTTVEGLVRRLAEDYPAFGAVAYEKGRFAGAFQIVIGDRLLELAGGWQRVLVENDNVVLLPPFEGG' A
#
# COMPACT_ATOMS: atom_id res chain seq x y z
N MET A 1 7.00 -12.56 -3.66
CA MET A 1 7.66 -11.59 -2.76
C MET A 1 8.47 -10.65 -3.62
N LEU A 2 8.19 -9.35 -3.57
CA LEU A 2 8.88 -8.32 -4.32
C LEU A 2 9.72 -7.50 -3.33
N ILE A 3 10.99 -7.25 -3.66
CA ILE A 3 11.88 -6.39 -2.84
C ILE A 3 12.00 -5.06 -3.55
N LEU A 4 11.68 -3.96 -2.86
CA LEU A 4 11.68 -2.61 -3.41
C LEU A 4 12.60 -1.70 -2.60
N SER A 5 13.44 -0.94 -3.30
CA SER A 5 14.13 0.21 -2.73
C SER A 5 13.25 1.45 -2.93
N VAL A 6 12.87 2.08 -1.82
CA VAL A 6 12.16 3.36 -1.81
C VAL A 6 13.02 4.44 -1.18
N PRO A 7 12.86 5.73 -1.57
CA PRO A 7 13.56 6.83 -0.93
C PRO A 7 13.33 6.87 0.59
N GLU A 8 14.32 7.35 1.34
CA GLU A 8 14.15 7.61 2.77
C GLU A 8 13.00 8.60 3.01
N GLY A 9 12.21 8.37 4.06
CA GLY A 9 11.03 9.19 4.36
C GLY A 9 9.79 8.86 3.54
N THR A 10 9.83 7.85 2.66
CA THR A 10 8.65 7.41 1.90
C THR A 10 7.56 6.94 2.85
N THR A 11 6.35 7.48 2.71
CA THR A 11 5.17 7.04 3.46
C THR A 11 4.47 5.87 2.78
N VAL A 12 3.58 5.19 3.49
CA VAL A 12 2.72 4.14 2.91
C VAL A 12 1.92 4.68 1.72
N GLU A 13 1.37 5.89 1.82
CA GLU A 13 0.68 6.54 0.71
C GLU A 13 1.61 6.75 -0.49
N GLY A 14 2.83 7.25 -0.23
CA GLY A 14 3.84 7.45 -1.27
C GLY A 14 4.22 6.14 -1.98
N LEU A 15 4.38 5.06 -1.23
CA LEU A 15 4.63 3.72 -1.79
C LEU A 15 3.47 3.27 -2.68
N VAL A 16 2.23 3.36 -2.21
CA VAL A 16 1.04 2.93 -2.98
C VAL A 16 0.88 3.75 -4.25
N ARG A 17 1.10 5.07 -4.18
CA ARG A 17 1.06 5.96 -5.33
C ARG A 17 2.09 5.55 -6.38
N ARG A 18 3.34 5.33 -5.96
CA ARG A 18 4.40 4.85 -6.85
C ARG A 18 4.06 3.49 -7.46
N LEU A 19 3.54 2.54 -6.68
CA LEU A 19 3.12 1.24 -7.19
C LEU A 19 1.99 1.36 -8.22
N ALA A 20 1.07 2.30 -8.05
CA ALA A 20 0.01 2.55 -9.02
C ALA A 20 0.54 3.12 -10.35
N GLU A 21 1.60 3.94 -10.29
CA GLU A 21 2.30 4.46 -11.46
C GLU A 21 3.13 3.37 -12.17
N ASP A 22 3.88 2.57 -11.40
CA ASP A 22 4.74 1.50 -11.91
C ASP A 22 3.92 0.29 -12.44
N TYR A 23 2.74 0.04 -11.88
CA TYR A 23 1.87 -1.09 -12.21
C TYR A 23 0.43 -0.63 -12.48
N PRO A 24 0.07 -0.26 -13.73
CA PRO A 24 -1.23 0.29 -14.06
C PRO A 24 -2.43 -0.59 -13.66
N ALA A 25 -2.27 -1.92 -13.71
CA ALA A 25 -3.31 -2.85 -13.26
C ALA A 25 -3.59 -2.75 -11.75
N PHE A 26 -2.55 -2.55 -10.94
CA PHE A 26 -2.71 -2.26 -9.52
C PHE A 26 -3.31 -0.87 -9.33
N GLY A 27 -2.84 0.13 -10.08
CA GLY A 27 -3.38 1.49 -10.05
C GLY A 27 -4.89 1.55 -10.30
N ALA A 28 -5.40 0.75 -11.25
CA ALA A 28 -6.83 0.65 -11.55
C ALA A 28 -7.67 0.05 -10.40
N VAL A 29 -7.05 -0.77 -9.54
CA VAL A 29 -7.69 -1.33 -8.33
C VAL A 29 -7.54 -0.37 -7.14
N ALA A 30 -6.38 0.27 -7.03
CA ALA A 30 -6.04 1.11 -5.90
C ALA A 30 -6.73 2.49 -5.94
N TYR A 31 -6.98 3.01 -7.15
CA TYR A 31 -7.58 4.31 -7.36
C TYR A 31 -8.83 4.21 -8.23
N GLU A 32 -9.90 4.86 -7.79
CA GLU A 32 -11.12 5.06 -8.57
C GLU A 32 -11.30 6.56 -8.82
N LYS A 33 -11.36 6.98 -10.08
CA LYS A 33 -11.51 8.40 -10.48
C LYS A 33 -10.48 9.33 -9.83
N GLY A 34 -9.24 8.84 -9.68
CA GLY A 34 -8.14 9.60 -9.08
C GLY A 34 -8.21 9.74 -7.56
N ARG A 35 -9.19 9.11 -6.90
CA ARG A 35 -9.26 8.99 -5.44
C ARG A 35 -8.86 7.59 -5.02
N PHE A 36 -8.24 7.49 -3.85
CA PHE A 36 -7.92 6.19 -3.28
C PHE A 36 -9.22 5.42 -3.03
N ALA A 37 -9.38 4.26 -3.68
CA ALA A 37 -10.61 3.48 -3.65
C ALA A 37 -10.74 2.65 -2.37
N GLY A 38 -9.63 2.43 -1.64
CA GLY A 38 -9.65 1.65 -0.39
C GLY A 38 -10.05 0.19 -0.57
N ALA A 39 -10.03 -0.32 -1.80
CA ALA A 39 -10.52 -1.66 -2.11
C ALA A 39 -9.61 -2.78 -1.56
N PHE A 40 -8.40 -2.48 -1.11
CA PHE A 40 -7.43 -3.48 -0.65
C PHE A 40 -6.97 -3.16 0.77
N GLN A 41 -6.63 -4.21 1.53
CA GLN A 41 -6.08 -4.06 2.87
C GLN A 41 -4.55 -4.01 2.80
N ILE A 42 -3.96 -3.23 3.71
CA ILE A 42 -2.50 -3.18 3.88
C ILE A 42 -2.18 -3.70 5.27
N VAL A 43 -1.26 -4.67 5.33
CA VAL A 43 -0.67 -5.19 6.57
C VAL A 43 0.81 -4.81 6.55
N ILE A 44 1.29 -4.26 7.67
CA ILE A 44 2.70 -3.93 7.86
C ILE A 44 3.21 -4.71 9.08
N GLY A 45 4.16 -5.60 8.84
CA GLY A 45 4.56 -6.59 9.84
C GLY A 45 3.37 -7.47 10.20
N ASP A 46 2.91 -7.37 11.44
CA ASP A 46 1.78 -8.11 12.01
C ASP A 46 0.52 -7.25 12.24
N ARG A 47 0.49 -6.01 11.73
CA ARG A 47 -0.56 -5.04 12.03
C ARG A 47 -1.26 -4.56 10.77
N LEU A 48 -2.59 -4.43 10.86
CA LEU A 48 -3.38 -3.66 9.92
C LEU A 48 -2.88 -2.20 9.88
N LEU A 49 -2.97 -1.56 8.72
CA LEU A 49 -2.47 -0.20 8.49
C LEU A 49 -2.93 0.80 9.55
N GLU A 50 -4.19 0.73 9.96
CA GLU A 50 -4.81 1.60 10.97
C GLU A 50 -4.12 1.48 12.33
N LEU A 51 -3.63 0.28 12.64
CA LEU A 51 -2.88 -0.04 13.87
C LEU A 51 -1.37 0.16 13.70
N ALA A 52 -0.89 0.27 12.47
CA ALA A 52 0.53 0.45 12.13
C ALA A 52 0.95 1.93 12.05
N GLY A 53 0.02 2.88 12.14
CA GLY A 53 0.30 4.33 12.03
C GLY A 53 -0.34 5.01 10.82
N GLY A 54 -1.14 4.29 10.04
CA GLY A 54 -1.93 4.83 8.95
C GLY A 54 -1.11 5.19 7.70
N TRP A 55 -1.77 5.88 6.76
CA TRP A 55 -1.24 6.25 5.45
C TRP A 55 0.02 7.11 5.47
N GLN A 56 0.16 7.96 6.50
CA GLN A 56 1.30 8.86 6.66
C GLN A 56 2.47 8.22 7.42
N ARG A 57 2.33 6.95 7.84
CA ARG A 57 3.43 6.21 8.44
C ARG A 57 4.60 6.16 7.47
N VAL A 58 5.78 6.55 7.94
CA VAL A 58 7.05 6.42 7.20
C VAL A 58 7.47 4.95 7.20
N LEU A 59 7.84 4.45 6.03
CA LEU A 59 8.42 3.11 5.86
C LEU A 59 9.87 3.12 6.34
N VAL A 60 10.24 2.07 7.07
CA VAL A 60 11.60 1.86 7.55
C VAL A 60 12.22 0.64 6.88
N GLU A 61 13.53 0.53 7.01
CA GLU A 61 14.27 -0.62 6.48
C GLU A 61 13.68 -1.94 7.02
N ASN A 62 13.54 -2.93 6.14
CA ASN A 62 12.99 -4.25 6.44
C ASN A 62 11.50 -4.29 6.83
N ASP A 63 10.74 -3.21 6.62
CA ASP A 63 9.29 -3.29 6.68
C ASP A 63 8.75 -4.33 5.68
N ASN A 64 7.97 -5.28 6.19
CA ASN A 64 7.23 -6.21 5.36
C ASN A 64 5.82 -5.66 5.13
N VAL A 65 5.54 -5.26 3.89
CA VAL A 65 4.25 -4.72 3.47
C VAL A 65 3.51 -5.75 2.64
N VAL A 66 2.33 -6.15 3.10
CA VAL A 66 1.44 -7.08 2.40
C VAL A 66 0.21 -6.33 1.92
N LEU A 67 -0.04 -6.39 0.62
CA LEU A 67 -1.24 -5.87 -0.02
C LEU A 67 -2.20 -7.03 -0.25
N LEU A 68 -3.35 -6.99 0.42
CA LEU A 68 -4.39 -8.01 0.28
C LEU A 68 -5.50 -7.47 -0.63
N PRO A 69 -5.88 -8.19 -1.70
CA PRO A 69 -6.97 -7.75 -2.57
C PRO A 69 -8.29 -7.63 -1.79
N PRO A 70 -9.29 -6.90 -2.33
CA PRO A 70 -10.63 -6.90 -1.77
C PRO A 70 -11.12 -8.32 -1.54
N PHE A 71 -11.67 -8.57 -0.35
CA PHE A 71 -12.45 -9.78 -0.14
C PHE A 71 -13.79 -9.58 -0.84
N GLU A 72 -14.04 -10.31 -1.93
CA GLU A 72 -15.40 -10.50 -2.41
C GLU A 72 -16.10 -11.43 -1.41
N GLY A 73 -16.77 -10.83 -0.42
CA GLY A 73 -17.66 -11.57 0.47
C GLY A 73 -18.86 -12.08 -0.33
N GLY A 74 -19.02 -13.40 -0.37
CA GLY A 74 -20.24 -14.06 -0.87
C GLY A 74 -21.39 -13.95 0.12
#